data_AF-A0A3L5TRW1-F1
#
_entry.id   AF-A0A3L5TRW1-F1
#
_cell.length_a   1.000
_cell.length_b   1.000
_cell.length_c   1.000
_cell.angle_alpha   90.00
_cell.angle_beta   90.00
_cell.angle_gamma   90.00
#
_symmetry.space_group_name_H-M   'P 1'
#
loop_
_entity.id
_entity.type
_entity.pdbx_description
1 polymer ?
#
loop_
_entity_poly.entity_id
_entity_poly.type
_entity_poly.pdbx_seq_one_letter_code
_entity_poly.pdbx_strand_id
1 'polypeptide(L)'
;MPADIVFVVDESGSVGQKHFDDTVEAIIDTVNSLVIRDDLINVGMTLFEGQGTSRKILNVKDGHDKTKIKETLSKAVYQNGMYTDIADAFSYTCNQMFVTSQGDRSEAVNYLVLLTDGKSDSIRAVQQAELCSSKGVRIISVGIGTGIDVDLLKTVAYKPEYFINTAYSELNTTLPTLVSHSVDCSADFSLDKFLDNSGLLSLTEFSISQLLEYLGVSEYLQGCDKTQTPYVPAVNGWNNACPSMPTFNDISSHASCYIPDTCTALDCCIEVDRIKRQFHTYVDIDTCNYKLTVVIEKLYLEYSLVDYEWGKKEKYSLFGLLNLHVELWKW
;
A
#
# COMPACT_ATOMS: atom_id res chain seq x y z
N MET A 1 -2.56 11.19 -4.55
CA MET A 1 -1.91 12.31 -3.83
C MET A 1 -0.44 11.95 -3.70
N PRO A 2 0.51 12.84 -4.01
CA PRO A 2 1.93 12.55 -3.86
C PRO A 2 2.28 12.20 -2.40
N ALA A 3 3.41 11.54 -2.20
CA ALA A 3 3.88 11.14 -0.89
C ALA A 3 5.39 11.35 -0.72
N ASP A 4 5.80 11.84 0.44
CA ASP A 4 7.20 11.88 0.85
C ASP A 4 7.39 10.85 1.97
N ILE A 5 8.22 9.84 1.71
CA ILE A 5 8.46 8.72 2.62
C ILE A 5 9.83 8.89 3.25
N VAL A 6 9.95 8.83 4.57
CA VAL A 6 11.24 8.77 5.25
C VAL A 6 11.33 7.46 6.03
N PHE A 7 12.29 6.61 5.64
CA PHE A 7 12.64 5.41 6.41
C PHE A 7 13.51 5.81 7.60
N VAL A 8 13.07 5.45 8.80
CA VAL A 8 13.70 5.77 10.08
C VAL A 8 14.19 4.46 10.69
N VAL A 9 15.48 4.20 10.54
CA VAL A 9 16.07 2.88 10.78
C VAL A 9 16.89 2.89 12.06
N ASP A 10 16.58 1.94 12.94
CA ASP A 10 17.32 1.67 14.15
C ASP A 10 18.72 1.13 13.80
N GLU A 11 19.75 1.71 14.41
CA GLU A 11 21.13 1.26 14.30
C GLU A 11 21.78 1.03 15.68
N SER A 12 20.94 0.82 16.68
CA SER A 12 21.37 0.39 18.01
C SER A 12 22.12 -0.94 17.96
N GLY A 13 22.92 -1.19 18.99
CA GLY A 13 23.79 -2.35 19.08
C GLY A 13 23.06 -3.70 19.11
N SER A 14 21.76 -3.73 19.41
CA SER A 14 20.94 -4.95 19.35
C SER A 14 20.72 -5.44 17.93
N VAL A 15 20.69 -4.52 16.96
CA VAL A 15 20.54 -4.83 15.53
C VAL A 15 21.76 -5.60 15.05
N GLY A 16 22.95 -5.02 15.18
CA GLY A 16 24.18 -5.60 14.64
C GLY A 16 24.30 -5.50 13.12
N GLN A 17 25.53 -5.57 12.61
CA GLN A 17 25.85 -5.26 11.20
C GLN A 17 25.00 -6.06 10.20
N LYS A 18 24.86 -7.38 10.42
CA LYS A 18 24.14 -8.24 9.46
C LYS A 18 22.66 -7.82 9.33
N HIS A 19 21.99 -7.59 10.45
CA HIS A 19 20.57 -7.23 10.44
C HIS A 19 20.33 -5.79 9.97
N PHE A 20 21.29 -4.90 10.21
CA PHE A 20 21.30 -3.59 9.59
C PHE A 20 21.37 -3.71 8.06
N ASP A 21 22.27 -4.53 7.53
CA ASP A 21 22.40 -4.77 6.10
C ASP A 21 21.11 -5.40 5.53
N ASP A 22 20.52 -6.41 6.21
CA ASP A 22 19.23 -7.02 5.84
C ASP A 22 18.11 -5.96 5.78
N THR A 23 18.13 -4.99 6.70
CA THR A 23 17.14 -3.90 6.76
C THR A 23 17.31 -2.91 5.60
N VAL A 24 18.55 -2.54 5.27
CA VAL A 24 18.84 -1.67 4.12
C VAL A 24 18.43 -2.37 2.81
N GLU A 25 18.67 -3.66 2.67
CA GLU A 25 18.25 -4.45 1.52
C GLU A 25 16.71 -4.48 1.38
N ALA A 26 15.98 -4.71 2.47
CA ALA A 26 14.52 -4.66 2.45
C ALA A 26 13.96 -3.27 2.07
N ILE A 27 14.63 -2.18 2.48
CA ILE A 27 14.27 -0.82 2.07
C ILE A 27 14.52 -0.64 0.57
N ILE A 28 15.63 -1.16 0.05
CA ILE A 28 15.93 -1.13 -1.39
C ILE A 28 14.87 -1.90 -2.19
N ASP A 29 14.42 -3.07 -1.71
CA ASP A 29 13.33 -3.82 -2.33
C ASP A 29 12.00 -3.05 -2.30
N THR A 30 11.75 -2.33 -1.20
CA THR A 30 10.60 -1.43 -1.09
C THR A 30 10.70 -0.29 -2.11
N VAL A 31 11.86 0.34 -2.26
CA VAL A 31 12.09 1.37 -3.29
C VAL A 31 11.87 0.81 -4.70
N ASN A 32 12.21 -0.46 -4.94
CA ASN A 32 11.96 -1.09 -6.24
C ASN A 32 10.45 -1.29 -6.49
N SER A 33 9.65 -1.62 -5.47
CA SER A 33 8.20 -1.83 -5.60
C SER A 33 7.38 -0.54 -5.74
N LEU A 34 7.92 0.61 -5.31
CA LEU A 34 7.22 1.90 -5.37
C LEU A 34 7.40 2.61 -6.72
N VAL A 35 6.45 3.44 -7.12
CA VAL A 35 6.58 4.32 -8.31
C VAL A 35 7.27 5.62 -7.90
N ILE A 36 8.60 5.60 -7.86
CA ILE A 36 9.43 6.77 -7.48
C ILE A 36 9.53 7.76 -8.65
N ARG A 37 9.09 8.99 -8.40
CA ARG A 37 9.13 10.12 -9.35
C ARG A 37 8.96 11.43 -8.58
N ASP A 38 9.55 12.51 -9.06
CA ASP A 38 9.60 13.83 -8.40
C ASP A 38 8.22 14.42 -8.07
N ASP A 39 7.21 14.13 -8.89
CA ASP A 39 5.81 14.55 -8.74
C ASP A 39 4.92 13.52 -8.01
N LEU A 40 5.44 12.35 -7.64
CA LEU A 40 4.66 11.25 -7.05
C LEU A 40 5.23 10.80 -5.71
N ILE A 41 6.24 9.92 -5.69
CA ILE A 41 6.87 9.44 -4.46
C ILE A 41 8.33 9.88 -4.40
N ASN A 42 8.67 10.60 -3.34
CA ASN A 42 10.06 10.88 -2.96
C ASN A 42 10.43 10.13 -1.68
N VAL A 43 11.69 9.70 -1.57
CA VAL A 43 12.18 8.88 -0.46
C VAL A 43 13.37 9.53 0.24
N GLY A 44 13.31 9.64 1.56
CA GLY A 44 14.43 9.92 2.43
C GLY A 44 14.76 8.72 3.33
N MET A 45 15.91 8.78 3.99
CA MET A 45 16.29 7.81 5.00
C MET A 45 17.12 8.47 6.10
N THR A 46 16.83 8.10 7.34
CA THR A 46 17.58 8.48 8.54
C THR A 46 17.92 7.25 9.37
N LEU A 47 19.04 7.31 10.06
CA LEU A 47 19.45 6.33 11.07
C LEU A 47 19.32 6.94 12.46
N PHE A 48 18.90 6.16 13.44
CA PHE A 48 18.80 6.59 14.84
C PHE A 48 19.32 5.55 15.82
N GLU A 49 19.84 6.02 16.94
CA GLU A 49 20.12 5.24 18.15
C GLU A 49 19.66 6.01 19.39
N GLY A 50 20.06 7.27 19.58
CA GLY A 50 19.41 8.17 20.54
C GLY A 50 20.22 9.41 20.91
N GLN A 51 19.77 10.16 21.93
CA GLN A 51 20.48 11.37 22.41
C GLN A 51 20.77 12.46 21.35
N GLY A 52 19.93 12.59 20.31
CA GLY A 52 20.10 13.60 19.27
C GLY A 52 21.16 13.24 18.22
N THR A 53 21.56 11.97 18.12
CA THR A 53 22.50 11.48 17.11
C THR A 53 21.84 11.01 15.82
N SER A 54 20.50 11.10 15.74
CA SER A 54 19.75 10.84 14.51
C SER A 54 20.38 11.56 13.33
N ARG A 55 20.70 10.81 12.27
CA ARG A 55 21.40 11.35 11.10
C ARG A 55 20.73 10.98 9.80
N LYS A 56 20.82 11.91 8.86
CA LYS A 56 20.33 11.75 7.50
C LYS A 56 21.31 10.96 6.63
N ILE A 57 20.77 9.95 5.93
CA ILE A 57 21.45 9.23 4.85
C ILE A 57 21.02 9.80 3.50
N LEU A 58 19.72 10.06 3.33
CA LEU A 58 19.13 10.59 2.11
C LEU A 58 18.04 11.61 2.48
N ASN A 59 18.12 12.82 1.90
CA ASN A 59 17.04 13.81 2.01
C ASN A 59 15.91 13.47 1.00
N VAL A 60 14.72 14.03 1.21
CA VAL A 60 13.58 13.85 0.30
C VAL A 60 13.89 14.46 -1.08
N LYS A 61 14.60 15.60 -1.13
CA LYS A 61 14.96 16.33 -2.34
C LYS A 61 15.72 15.49 -3.37
N ASP A 62 16.63 14.63 -2.93
CA ASP A 62 17.45 13.75 -3.76
C ASP A 62 16.81 12.36 -3.95
N GLY A 63 15.62 12.17 -3.37
CA GLY A 63 14.89 10.92 -3.22
C GLY A 63 13.95 10.55 -4.35
N HIS A 64 14.16 11.03 -5.57
CA HIS A 64 13.23 10.89 -6.70
C HIS A 64 13.77 10.06 -7.87
N ASP A 65 14.93 9.42 -7.71
CA ASP A 65 15.55 8.54 -8.70
C ASP A 65 15.92 7.18 -8.06
N LYS A 66 15.27 6.09 -8.49
CA LYS A 66 15.50 4.76 -7.92
C LYS A 66 16.97 4.33 -7.92
N THR A 67 17.72 4.65 -8.97
CA THR A 67 19.13 4.27 -9.08
C THR A 67 19.96 5.03 -8.05
N LYS A 68 19.80 6.35 -7.99
CA LYS A 68 20.53 7.22 -7.05
C LYS A 68 20.18 6.92 -5.59
N ILE A 69 18.90 6.63 -5.30
CA ILE A 69 18.45 6.20 -3.98
C ILE A 69 19.21 4.95 -3.58
N LYS A 70 19.13 3.88 -4.38
CA LYS A 70 19.79 2.59 -4.07
C LYS A 70 21.29 2.74 -3.87
N GLU A 71 21.97 3.48 -4.74
CA GLU A 71 23.41 3.75 -4.60
C GLU A 71 23.77 4.53 -3.33
N THR A 72 22.86 5.37 -2.83
CA THR A 72 23.05 6.13 -1.59
C THR A 72 22.81 5.24 -0.38
N LEU A 73 21.70 4.48 -0.38
CA LEU A 73 21.32 3.61 0.72
C LEU A 73 22.33 2.47 0.91
N SER A 74 22.84 1.88 -0.18
CA SER A 74 23.85 0.81 -0.12
C SER A 74 25.20 1.26 0.47
N LYS A 75 25.42 2.56 0.66
CA LYS A 75 26.63 3.14 1.26
C LYS A 75 26.40 3.56 2.72
N ALA A 76 25.21 3.33 3.27
CA ALA A 76 24.92 3.62 4.66
C ALA A 76 25.85 2.80 5.56
N VAL A 77 26.45 3.46 6.56
CA VAL A 77 27.39 2.84 7.50
C VAL A 77 26.70 2.68 8.85
N TYR A 78 26.61 1.45 9.32
CA TYR A 78 26.18 1.09 10.67
C TYR A 78 27.19 1.59 11.70
N GLN A 79 26.74 2.37 12.70
CA GLN A 79 27.64 2.93 13.72
C GLN A 79 27.59 2.18 15.05
N ASN A 80 26.74 1.16 15.19
CA ASN A 80 26.63 0.36 16.39
C ASN A 80 26.31 1.21 17.63
N GLY A 81 25.17 1.89 17.57
CA GLY A 81 24.69 2.79 18.61
C GLY A 81 24.48 2.08 19.96
N MET A 82 24.44 2.85 21.04
CA MET A 82 24.29 2.32 22.40
C MET A 82 22.84 2.28 22.88
N TYR A 83 21.94 3.00 22.21
CA TYR A 83 20.56 3.22 22.65
C TYR A 83 19.55 3.00 21.53
N THR A 84 18.27 2.92 21.92
CA THR A 84 17.10 2.96 21.02
C THR A 84 16.13 4.04 21.53
N ASP A 85 16.26 5.28 21.06
CA ASP A 85 15.38 6.42 21.42
C ASP A 85 14.46 6.76 20.24
N ILE A 86 13.29 6.13 20.23
CA ILE A 86 12.25 6.34 19.20
C ILE A 86 11.72 7.78 19.24
N ALA A 87 11.71 8.41 20.42
CA ALA A 87 11.23 9.79 20.55
C ALA A 87 12.17 10.78 19.84
N ASP A 88 13.49 10.58 19.95
CA ASP A 88 14.47 11.36 19.19
C ASP A 88 14.29 11.15 17.68
N ALA A 89 14.10 9.90 17.25
CA ALA A 89 13.90 9.56 15.84
C ALA A 89 12.68 10.27 15.23
N PHE A 90 11.55 10.29 15.95
CA PHE A 90 10.35 11.03 15.56
C PHE A 90 10.59 12.54 15.52
N SER A 91 11.20 13.10 16.58
CA SER A 91 11.50 14.52 16.64
C SER A 91 12.41 14.95 15.49
N TYR A 92 13.51 14.23 15.23
CA TYR A 92 14.43 14.52 14.15
C TYR A 92 13.72 14.48 12.80
N THR A 93 12.99 13.41 12.52
CA THR A 93 12.33 13.23 11.22
C THR A 93 11.28 14.32 10.97
N CYS A 94 10.39 14.56 11.92
CA CYS A 94 9.28 15.52 11.76
C CYS A 94 9.70 17.00 11.87
N ASN A 95 10.91 17.30 12.36
CA ASN A 95 11.43 18.67 12.47
C ASN A 95 12.58 18.98 11.49
N GLN A 96 13.29 17.97 11.01
CA GLN A 96 14.50 18.15 10.19
C GLN A 96 14.42 17.49 8.82
N MET A 97 13.59 16.45 8.63
CA MET A 97 13.45 15.77 7.34
C MET A 97 12.21 16.22 6.57
N PHE A 98 11.07 16.33 7.24
CA PHE A 98 9.84 16.90 6.68
C PHE A 98 9.85 18.43 6.79
N VAL A 99 10.77 19.05 6.06
CA VAL A 99 10.89 20.50 5.91
C VAL A 99 11.27 20.85 4.47
N THR A 100 10.79 21.98 3.96
CA THR A 100 10.99 22.40 2.56
C THR A 100 12.47 22.45 2.16
N SER A 101 13.38 22.78 3.09
CA SER A 101 14.82 22.80 2.83
C SER A 101 15.43 21.42 2.56
N GLN A 102 14.77 20.34 2.99
CA GLN A 102 15.13 18.95 2.67
C GLN A 102 14.30 18.36 1.51
N GLY A 103 13.42 19.13 0.88
CA GLY A 103 12.62 18.70 -0.27
C GLY A 103 11.21 18.23 0.05
N ASP A 104 10.75 18.42 1.29
CA ASP A 104 9.37 18.16 1.68
C ASP A 104 8.38 19.01 0.86
N ARG A 105 7.36 18.35 0.30
CA ARG A 105 6.36 18.95 -0.60
C ARG A 105 5.07 19.22 0.16
N SER A 106 4.57 20.45 0.07
CA SER A 106 3.37 20.89 0.79
C SER A 106 2.09 20.13 0.40
N GLU A 107 2.04 19.59 -0.81
CA GLU A 107 0.95 18.84 -1.40
C GLU A 107 1.06 17.32 -1.18
N ALA A 108 2.21 16.85 -0.67
CA ALA A 108 2.47 15.45 -0.43
C ALA A 108 2.04 15.02 0.98
N VAL A 109 1.65 13.76 1.12
CA VAL A 109 1.46 13.13 2.42
C VAL A 109 2.80 12.64 2.93
N ASN A 110 3.13 13.01 4.16
CA ASN A 110 4.38 12.60 4.78
C ASN A 110 4.21 11.28 5.52
N TYR A 111 4.99 10.29 5.14
CA TYR A 111 5.01 8.97 5.76
C TYR A 111 6.34 8.72 6.47
N LEU A 112 6.28 8.49 7.77
CA LEU A 112 7.42 8.06 8.56
C LEU A 112 7.34 6.55 8.72
N VAL A 113 8.30 5.81 8.17
CA VAL A 113 8.39 4.35 8.32
C VAL A 113 9.44 4.05 9.37
N LEU A 114 9.02 3.69 10.59
CA LEU A 114 9.92 3.30 11.68
C LEU A 114 10.27 1.83 11.57
N LEU A 115 11.55 1.49 11.57
CA LEU A 115 12.05 0.12 11.67
C LEU A 115 12.94 -0.02 12.91
N THR A 116 12.56 -0.90 13.84
CA THR A 116 13.29 -1.09 15.10
C THR A 116 13.12 -2.50 15.66
N ASP A 117 14.15 -3.02 16.31
CA ASP A 117 14.11 -4.27 17.09
C ASP A 117 14.10 -4.05 18.61
N GLY A 118 14.19 -2.79 19.03
CA GLY A 118 14.41 -2.39 20.41
C GLY A 118 13.19 -1.79 21.09
N LYS A 119 13.40 -1.41 22.35
CA LYS A 119 12.43 -0.70 23.19
C LYS A 119 12.90 0.71 23.44
N SER A 120 11.95 1.61 23.62
CA SER A 120 12.20 3.01 23.98
C SER A 120 11.31 3.39 25.15
N ASP A 121 11.55 4.56 25.74
CA ASP A 121 10.60 5.20 26.66
C ASP A 121 9.27 5.46 25.93
N SER A 122 8.24 4.70 26.29
CA SER A 122 6.94 4.73 25.62
C SER A 122 6.21 6.06 25.79
N ILE A 123 6.38 6.77 26.92
CA ILE A 123 5.71 8.06 27.17
C ILE A 123 6.27 9.11 26.22
N ARG A 124 7.60 9.23 26.15
CA ARG A 124 8.25 10.21 25.26
C ARG A 124 7.98 9.91 23.80
N ALA A 125 8.00 8.63 23.42
CA ALA A 125 7.75 8.21 22.04
C ALA A 125 6.31 8.54 21.60
N VAL A 126 5.30 8.26 22.43
CA VAL A 126 3.90 8.62 22.14
C VAL A 126 3.73 10.13 22.03
N GLN A 127 4.30 10.91 22.94
CA GLN A 127 4.23 12.38 22.86
C GLN A 127 4.83 12.93 21.56
N GLN A 128 5.97 12.40 21.12
CA GLN A 128 6.58 12.84 19.86
C GLN A 128 5.80 12.35 18.63
N ALA A 129 5.20 11.15 18.69
CA ALA A 129 4.31 10.65 17.64
C ALA A 129 3.06 11.53 17.46
N GLU A 130 2.47 12.01 18.55
CA GLU A 130 1.35 12.96 18.53
C GLU A 130 1.77 14.30 17.91
N LEU A 131 2.97 14.80 18.22
CA LEU A 131 3.51 16.01 17.60
C LEU A 131 3.75 15.83 16.10
N CYS A 132 4.30 14.70 15.66
CA CYS A 132 4.39 14.33 14.25
C CYS A 132 3.02 14.31 13.58
N SER A 133 2.03 13.66 14.21
CA SER A 133 0.66 13.55 13.71
C SER A 133 -0.01 14.93 13.57
N SER A 134 0.25 15.86 14.51
CA SER A 134 -0.25 17.24 14.44
C SER A 134 0.30 18.03 13.24
N LYS A 135 1.41 17.57 12.65
CA LYS A 135 2.01 18.11 11.42
C LYS A 135 1.56 17.38 10.16
N GLY A 136 0.61 16.45 10.27
CA GLY A 136 0.12 15.65 9.15
C GLY A 136 0.99 14.46 8.76
N VAL A 137 2.00 14.11 9.56
CA VAL A 137 2.84 12.93 9.31
C VAL A 137 2.10 11.66 9.73
N ARG A 138 2.06 10.66 8.83
CA ARG A 138 1.49 9.33 9.07
C ARG A 138 2.61 8.35 9.42
N ILE A 139 2.53 7.73 10.59
CA ILE A 139 3.54 6.79 11.07
C ILE A 139 3.15 5.36 10.67
N ILE A 140 4.09 4.66 10.05
CA ILE A 140 4.09 3.21 9.81
C ILE A 140 5.14 2.61 10.74
N SER A 141 4.76 1.62 11.54
CA SER A 141 5.63 1.03 12.57
C SER A 141 5.94 -0.43 12.28
N VAL A 142 7.21 -0.71 12.04
CA VAL A 142 7.73 -2.05 11.74
C VAL A 142 8.60 -2.49 12.91
N GLY A 143 8.03 -3.35 13.75
CA GLY A 143 8.78 -4.03 14.79
C GLY A 143 9.44 -5.27 14.22
N ILE A 144 10.72 -5.48 14.52
CA ILE A 144 11.49 -6.61 14.01
C ILE A 144 11.94 -7.52 15.18
N GLY A 145 11.59 -8.80 15.09
CA GLY A 145 11.95 -9.79 16.10
C GLY A 145 11.08 -9.71 17.37
N THR A 146 11.66 -10.15 18.49
CA THR A 146 10.93 -10.33 19.76
C THR A 146 11.29 -9.31 20.83
N GLY A 147 12.30 -8.47 20.57
CA GLY A 147 12.82 -7.46 21.50
C GLY A 147 11.97 -6.20 21.64
N ILE A 148 10.96 -6.03 20.79
CA ILE A 148 10.19 -4.81 20.64
C ILE A 148 9.14 -4.57 21.75
N ASP A 149 8.68 -3.32 21.85
CA ASP A 149 7.47 -2.95 22.59
C ASP A 149 6.29 -2.87 21.62
N VAL A 150 5.55 -3.99 21.48
CA VAL A 150 4.42 -4.11 20.55
C VAL A 150 3.32 -3.09 20.85
N ASP A 151 3.03 -2.83 22.13
CA ASP A 151 1.94 -1.93 22.52
C ASP A 151 2.31 -0.48 22.17
N LEU A 152 3.57 -0.09 22.39
CA LEU A 152 4.07 1.20 21.93
C LEU A 152 3.96 1.34 20.41
N LEU A 153 4.46 0.36 19.65
CA LEU A 153 4.49 0.44 18.18
C LEU A 153 3.08 0.47 17.57
N LYS A 154 2.12 -0.27 18.15
CA LYS A 154 0.70 -0.16 17.79
C LYS A 154 0.10 1.20 18.13
N THR A 155 0.50 1.77 19.27
CA THR A 155 -0.02 3.06 19.75
C THR A 155 0.44 4.24 18.88
N VAL A 156 1.68 4.20 18.38
CA VAL A 156 2.25 5.29 17.58
C VAL A 156 1.97 5.16 16.09
N ALA A 157 1.57 3.99 15.61
CA ALA A 157 1.14 3.80 14.23
C ALA A 157 -0.11 4.63 13.94
N TYR A 158 -0.18 5.24 12.75
CA TYR A 158 -1.29 6.12 12.36
C TYR A 158 -2.63 5.38 12.27
N LYS A 159 -2.59 4.09 11.91
CA LYS A 159 -3.74 3.19 11.89
C LYS A 159 -3.33 1.78 12.34
N PRO A 160 -4.27 0.94 12.82
CA PRO A 160 -3.97 -0.44 13.21
C PRO A 160 -3.26 -1.24 12.11
N GLU A 161 -3.65 -1.05 10.84
CA GLU A 161 -3.04 -1.74 9.69
C GLU A 161 -1.64 -1.23 9.30
N TYR A 162 -1.17 -0.11 9.89
CA TYR A 162 0.16 0.45 9.64
C TYR A 162 1.21 -0.07 10.62
N PHE A 163 0.84 -1.04 11.46
CA PHE A 163 1.76 -1.75 12.32
C PHE A 163 1.96 -3.19 11.84
N ILE A 164 3.21 -3.63 11.80
CA ILE A 164 3.56 -5.05 11.67
C ILE A 164 4.66 -5.44 12.66
N ASN A 165 4.59 -6.68 13.14
CA ASN A 165 5.71 -7.35 13.77
C ASN A 165 6.19 -8.48 12.84
N THR A 166 7.46 -8.48 12.46
CA THR A 166 8.03 -9.40 11.48
C THR A 166 9.41 -9.91 11.92
N ALA A 167 9.93 -10.96 11.31
CA ALA A 167 11.31 -11.40 11.51
C ALA A 167 12.23 -10.80 10.45
N TYR A 168 13.53 -10.63 10.76
CA TYR A 168 14.51 -10.20 9.75
C TYR A 168 14.50 -11.07 8.48
N SER A 169 14.22 -12.37 8.62
CA SER A 169 14.13 -13.31 7.49
C SER A 169 12.94 -13.08 6.55
N GLU A 170 11.94 -12.30 6.98
CA GLU A 170 10.71 -12.01 6.23
C GLU A 170 10.61 -10.52 5.86
N LEU A 171 11.60 -9.72 6.28
CA LEU A 171 11.54 -8.26 6.15
C LEU A 171 11.50 -7.80 4.69
N ASN A 172 12.24 -8.48 3.81
CA ASN A 172 12.30 -8.19 2.38
C ASN A 172 10.98 -8.44 1.63
N THR A 173 10.04 -9.22 2.18
CA THR A 173 8.71 -9.42 1.59
C THR A 173 7.65 -8.60 2.31
N THR A 174 7.74 -8.50 3.64
CA THR A 174 6.75 -7.81 4.47
C THR A 174 6.83 -6.30 4.35
N LEU A 175 8.03 -5.71 4.34
CA LEU A 175 8.21 -4.25 4.26
C LEU A 175 7.72 -3.66 2.92
N PRO A 176 8.10 -4.20 1.74
CA PRO A 176 7.60 -3.68 0.47
C PRO A 176 6.08 -3.73 0.37
N THR A 177 5.49 -4.82 0.87
CA THR A 177 4.03 -5.01 0.90
C THR A 177 3.36 -3.98 1.81
N LEU A 178 3.81 -3.86 3.06
CA LEU A 178 3.20 -2.91 4.00
C LEU A 178 3.28 -1.47 3.48
N VAL A 179 4.45 -1.03 3.01
CA VAL A 179 4.66 0.34 2.55
C VAL A 179 3.89 0.60 1.26
N SER A 180 3.86 -0.31 0.30
CA SER A 180 3.09 -0.13 -0.94
C SER A 180 1.59 0.00 -0.68
N HIS A 181 1.03 -0.81 0.23
CA HIS A 181 -0.38 -0.74 0.61
C HIS A 181 -0.70 0.53 1.43
N SER A 182 0.25 0.99 2.27
CA SER A 182 0.03 2.14 3.15
C SER A 182 0.21 3.48 2.44
N VAL A 183 1.18 3.55 1.54
CA VAL A 183 1.57 4.75 0.78
C VAL A 183 0.98 4.73 -0.63
N ASP A 184 0.01 3.85 -0.86
CA ASP A 184 -0.72 3.84 -2.10
C ASP A 184 -1.32 5.24 -2.34
N CYS A 185 -0.66 6.00 -3.23
CA CYS A 185 -1.01 7.35 -3.60
C CYS A 185 -2.42 7.41 -4.23
N SER A 186 -2.98 6.24 -4.47
CA SER A 186 -4.28 6.01 -5.04
C SER A 186 -5.38 5.65 -4.03
N ALA A 187 -5.06 5.47 -2.75
CA ALA A 187 -6.06 5.18 -1.71
C ALA A 187 -7.17 6.26 -1.65
N ASP A 188 -6.84 7.49 -2.08
CA ASP A 188 -7.77 8.61 -2.29
C ASP A 188 -7.94 9.02 -3.77
N PHE A 189 -7.25 8.34 -4.71
CA PHE A 189 -7.47 8.57 -6.13
C PHE A 189 -8.88 8.08 -6.50
N SER A 190 -9.61 8.94 -7.18
CA SER A 190 -10.89 8.62 -7.78
C SER A 190 -10.79 9.12 -9.20
N LEU A 191 -10.94 8.19 -10.15
CA LEU A 191 -10.98 8.54 -11.58
C LEU A 191 -12.01 9.64 -11.84
N ASP A 192 -13.17 9.57 -11.18
CA ASP A 192 -14.21 10.58 -11.29
C ASP A 192 -13.73 11.95 -10.79
N LYS A 193 -13.18 12.05 -9.57
CA LYS A 193 -12.64 13.31 -9.05
C LYS A 193 -11.51 13.87 -9.91
N PHE A 194 -10.64 13.01 -10.44
CA PHE A 194 -9.54 13.41 -11.31
C PHE A 194 -10.06 14.03 -12.61
N LEU A 195 -11.04 13.39 -13.26
CA LEU A 195 -11.64 13.87 -14.49
C LEU A 195 -12.43 15.18 -14.29
N ASP A 196 -13.21 15.23 -13.21
CA ASP A 196 -14.03 16.40 -12.86
C ASP A 196 -13.14 17.62 -12.55
N ASN A 197 -12.07 17.44 -11.76
CA ASN A 197 -11.09 18.51 -11.47
C ASN A 197 -10.29 18.95 -12.71
N SER A 198 -10.10 18.06 -13.67
CA SER A 198 -9.39 18.35 -14.91
C SER A 198 -10.30 18.95 -16.00
N GLY A 199 -11.62 19.01 -15.76
CA GLY A 199 -12.60 19.46 -16.75
C GLY A 199 -12.71 18.54 -17.98
N LEU A 200 -12.32 17.27 -17.84
CA LEU A 200 -12.28 16.31 -18.95
C LEU A 200 -13.48 15.36 -18.88
N LEU A 201 -14.21 15.23 -20.00
CA LEU A 201 -15.33 14.28 -20.13
C LEU A 201 -14.86 12.85 -20.44
N SER A 202 -13.73 12.70 -21.11
CA SER A 202 -13.09 11.41 -21.41
C SER A 202 -11.59 11.59 -21.69
N LEU A 203 -10.80 10.54 -21.51
CA LEU A 203 -9.37 10.56 -21.81
C LEU A 203 -9.08 10.02 -23.21
N THR A 204 -8.03 10.54 -23.86
CA THR A 204 -7.46 9.92 -25.06
C THR A 204 -6.71 8.63 -24.70
N GLU A 205 -6.52 7.70 -25.63
CA GLU A 205 -5.73 6.48 -25.35
C GLU A 205 -4.34 6.78 -24.78
N PHE A 206 -3.67 7.80 -25.30
CA PHE A 206 -2.37 8.23 -24.81
C PHE A 206 -2.43 8.72 -23.36
N SER A 207 -3.42 9.57 -23.04
CA SER A 207 -3.63 10.06 -21.67
C SER A 207 -4.04 8.94 -20.71
N ILE A 208 -4.78 7.94 -21.19
CA ILE A 208 -5.11 6.74 -20.42
C ILE A 208 -3.82 5.98 -20.10
N SER A 209 -2.97 5.70 -21.09
CA SER A 209 -1.69 5.03 -20.85
C SER A 209 -0.81 5.79 -19.86
N GLN A 210 -0.73 7.12 -19.97
CA GLN A 210 -0.01 7.95 -19.00
C GLN A 210 -0.62 7.90 -17.60
N LEU A 211 -1.95 7.92 -17.48
CA LEU A 211 -2.64 7.81 -16.20
C LEU A 211 -2.40 6.44 -15.56
N LEU A 212 -2.51 5.36 -16.34
CA LEU A 212 -2.29 4.00 -15.87
C LEU A 212 -0.84 3.81 -15.39
N GLU A 213 0.11 4.38 -16.13
CA GLU A 213 1.53 4.41 -15.73
C GLU A 213 1.75 5.25 -14.46
N TYR A 214 1.11 6.42 -14.39
CA TYR A 214 1.16 7.31 -13.23
C TYR A 214 0.63 6.63 -11.96
N LEU A 215 -0.45 5.85 -12.09
CA LEU A 215 -1.05 5.09 -10.99
C LEU A 215 -0.33 3.78 -10.70
N GLY A 216 0.68 3.38 -11.49
CA GLY A 216 1.39 2.11 -11.32
C GLY A 216 0.54 0.87 -11.61
N VAL A 217 -0.62 1.02 -12.25
CA VAL A 217 -1.54 -0.10 -12.51
C VAL A 217 -1.15 -0.91 -13.73
N SER A 218 -0.33 -0.37 -14.64
CA SER A 218 0.04 -0.97 -15.92
C SER A 218 0.47 -2.45 -15.80
N GLU A 219 1.24 -2.78 -14.77
CA GLU A 219 1.77 -4.15 -14.56
C GLU A 219 0.68 -5.15 -14.19
N TYR A 220 -0.36 -4.68 -13.49
CA TYR A 220 -1.48 -5.49 -13.04
C TYR A 220 -2.49 -5.77 -14.14
N LEU A 221 -2.53 -4.99 -15.22
CA LEU A 221 -3.54 -5.14 -16.27
C LEU A 221 -3.35 -6.43 -17.09
N GLN A 222 -4.44 -7.17 -17.26
CA GLN A 222 -4.60 -8.31 -18.16
C GLN A 222 -5.68 -8.01 -19.22
N GLY A 223 -6.78 -7.37 -18.81
CA GLY A 223 -7.95 -7.08 -19.63
C GLY A 223 -8.87 -8.30 -19.80
N CYS A 224 -10.04 -8.03 -20.37
CA CYS A 224 -11.03 -9.03 -20.74
C CYS A 224 -11.85 -8.54 -21.95
N ASP A 225 -12.65 -9.44 -22.54
CA ASP A 225 -13.60 -9.10 -23.58
C ASP A 225 -14.98 -9.66 -23.23
N LYS A 226 -15.91 -8.76 -22.85
CA LYS A 226 -17.27 -9.11 -22.44
C LYS A 226 -18.12 -9.75 -23.55
N THR A 227 -17.63 -9.76 -24.79
CA THR A 227 -18.28 -10.39 -25.96
C THR A 227 -17.76 -11.80 -26.26
N GLN A 228 -16.76 -12.27 -25.49
CA GLN A 228 -16.15 -13.59 -25.64
C GLN A 228 -16.56 -14.53 -24.50
N THR A 229 -16.25 -15.81 -24.66
CA THR A 229 -16.37 -16.80 -23.57
C THR A 229 -15.44 -16.43 -22.40
N PRO A 230 -15.87 -16.59 -21.14
CA PRO A 230 -17.07 -17.28 -20.69
C PRO A 230 -18.31 -16.38 -20.58
N TYR A 231 -18.24 -15.10 -20.95
CA TYR A 231 -19.31 -14.14 -20.70
C TYR A 231 -20.53 -14.28 -21.63
N VAL A 232 -20.41 -15.02 -22.74
CA VAL A 232 -21.49 -15.25 -23.70
C VAL A 232 -21.91 -16.73 -23.76
N PRO A 233 -23.20 -17.04 -24.01
CA PRO A 233 -24.32 -16.12 -24.20
C PRO A 233 -24.82 -15.51 -22.88
N ALA A 234 -24.98 -14.19 -22.86
CA ALA A 234 -25.48 -13.47 -21.69
C ALA A 234 -26.96 -13.08 -21.85
N VAL A 235 -27.74 -13.17 -20.77
CA VAL A 235 -29.06 -12.54 -20.65
C VAL A 235 -28.96 -11.45 -19.59
N ASN A 236 -29.29 -10.20 -19.95
CA ASN A 236 -29.17 -9.03 -19.07
C ASN A 236 -27.77 -8.85 -18.45
N GLY A 237 -26.73 -9.26 -19.17
CA GLY A 237 -25.33 -9.24 -18.73
C GLY A 237 -24.89 -10.46 -17.92
N TRP A 238 -25.70 -11.52 -17.83
CA TRP A 238 -25.38 -12.73 -17.07
C TRP A 238 -25.33 -13.99 -17.94
N ASN A 239 -24.21 -14.70 -17.92
CA ASN A 239 -24.11 -16.09 -18.34
C ASN A 239 -24.06 -16.98 -17.08
N ASN A 240 -25.14 -17.69 -16.80
CA ASN A 240 -25.29 -18.41 -15.53
C ASN A 240 -25.33 -19.92 -15.75
N ALA A 241 -24.26 -20.60 -15.32
CA ALA A 241 -24.17 -22.07 -15.28
C ALA A 241 -24.61 -22.66 -13.93
N CYS A 242 -24.88 -21.82 -12.91
CA CYS A 242 -25.36 -22.25 -11.60
C CYS A 242 -26.87 -22.55 -11.61
N PRO A 243 -27.30 -23.80 -11.28
CA PRO A 243 -28.72 -24.17 -11.30
C PRO A 243 -29.58 -23.50 -10.22
N SER A 244 -28.95 -23.03 -9.13
CA SER A 244 -29.63 -22.63 -7.89
C SER A 244 -29.79 -21.11 -7.73
N MET A 245 -29.32 -20.32 -8.69
CA MET A 245 -29.27 -18.86 -8.59
C MET A 245 -30.55 -18.19 -9.10
N PRO A 246 -31.01 -17.09 -8.47
CA PRO A 246 -32.19 -16.34 -8.88
C PRO A 246 -31.93 -15.54 -10.17
N THR A 247 -32.98 -14.86 -10.66
CA THR A 247 -32.83 -13.86 -11.71
C THR A 247 -32.11 -12.63 -11.18
N PHE A 248 -31.12 -12.16 -11.92
CA PHE A 248 -30.33 -10.99 -11.57
C PHE A 248 -30.83 -9.73 -12.26
N ASN A 249 -30.48 -8.58 -11.67
CA ASN A 249 -30.72 -7.27 -12.29
C ASN A 249 -29.91 -7.12 -13.59
N ASP A 250 -30.40 -6.28 -14.49
CA ASP A 250 -29.70 -5.99 -15.74
C ASP A 250 -28.45 -5.14 -15.51
N ILE A 251 -27.30 -5.71 -15.87
CA ILE A 251 -25.98 -5.07 -15.80
C ILE A 251 -25.33 -4.90 -17.18
N SER A 252 -26.02 -5.28 -18.26
CA SER A 252 -25.47 -5.37 -19.62
C SER A 252 -24.89 -4.06 -20.16
N SER A 253 -25.31 -2.93 -19.61
CA SER A 253 -24.77 -1.60 -19.93
C SER A 253 -23.33 -1.39 -19.48
N HIS A 254 -22.89 -2.07 -18.42
CA HIS A 254 -21.59 -1.82 -17.78
C HIS A 254 -20.72 -3.07 -17.67
N ALA A 255 -21.31 -4.27 -17.67
CA ALA A 255 -20.58 -5.51 -17.47
C ALA A 255 -21.26 -6.73 -18.12
N SER A 256 -20.46 -7.77 -18.37
CA SER A 256 -20.97 -9.13 -18.55
C SER A 256 -20.29 -10.04 -17.53
N CYS A 257 -21.08 -10.85 -16.82
CA CYS A 257 -20.62 -11.73 -15.77
C CYS A 257 -20.98 -13.19 -16.07
N TYR A 258 -20.07 -14.09 -15.72
CA TYR A 258 -20.21 -15.52 -15.72
C TYR A 258 -20.29 -16.06 -14.29
N ILE A 259 -21.28 -16.92 -14.04
CA ILE A 259 -21.41 -17.65 -12.78
C ILE A 259 -21.20 -19.13 -13.09
N PRO A 260 -20.13 -19.76 -12.59
CA PRO A 260 -19.87 -21.18 -12.81
C PRO A 260 -20.88 -22.08 -12.09
N ASP A 261 -20.90 -23.34 -12.51
CA ASP A 261 -21.74 -24.40 -11.95
C ASP A 261 -21.43 -24.74 -10.48
N THR A 262 -20.27 -24.31 -9.97
CA THR A 262 -19.94 -24.38 -8.54
C THR A 262 -20.83 -23.50 -7.66
N CYS A 263 -21.46 -22.47 -8.24
CA CYS A 263 -22.30 -21.50 -7.53
C CYS A 263 -21.60 -20.70 -6.41
N THR A 264 -20.26 -20.77 -6.31
CA THR A 264 -19.46 -20.07 -5.30
C THR A 264 -18.69 -18.88 -5.83
N ALA A 265 -18.59 -18.77 -7.14
CA ALA A 265 -17.78 -17.76 -7.80
C ALA A 265 -18.59 -16.83 -8.71
N LEU A 266 -17.99 -15.69 -9.01
CA LEU A 266 -18.48 -14.67 -9.91
C LEU A 266 -17.30 -14.11 -10.70
N ASP A 267 -17.30 -14.35 -12.01
CA ASP A 267 -16.29 -13.85 -12.96
C ASP A 267 -16.94 -12.76 -13.81
N CYS A 268 -16.42 -11.54 -13.80
CA CYS A 268 -17.00 -10.42 -14.53
C CYS A 268 -15.97 -9.71 -15.39
N CYS A 269 -16.41 -9.32 -16.59
CA CYS A 269 -15.73 -8.36 -17.43
C CYS A 269 -16.50 -7.03 -17.42
N ILE A 270 -15.89 -6.00 -16.84
CA ILE A 270 -16.52 -4.70 -16.55
C ILE A 270 -15.94 -3.62 -17.46
N GLU A 271 -16.78 -2.90 -18.18
CA GLU A 271 -16.37 -1.77 -19.00
C GLU A 271 -16.49 -0.45 -18.22
N VAL A 272 -15.40 0.32 -18.16
CA VAL A 272 -15.39 1.66 -17.57
C VAL A 272 -15.48 2.70 -18.68
N ASP A 273 -16.66 3.28 -18.85
CA ASP A 273 -17.01 4.16 -19.97
C ASP A 273 -16.06 5.35 -20.15
N ARG A 274 -15.61 5.97 -19.06
CA ARG A 274 -14.77 7.18 -19.08
C ARG A 274 -13.36 6.94 -19.63
N ILE A 275 -12.89 5.70 -19.60
CA ILE A 275 -11.58 5.28 -20.13
C ILE A 275 -11.67 4.22 -21.23
N LYS A 276 -12.89 3.81 -21.63
CA LYS A 276 -13.16 2.82 -22.68
C LYS A 276 -12.29 1.57 -22.59
N ARG A 277 -12.10 1.10 -21.35
CA ARG A 277 -11.31 -0.08 -21.01
C ARG A 277 -12.17 -1.07 -20.27
N GLN A 278 -11.90 -2.35 -20.51
CA GLN A 278 -12.58 -3.47 -19.88
C GLN A 278 -11.64 -4.10 -18.85
N PHE A 279 -12.18 -4.39 -17.67
CA PHE A 279 -11.45 -4.93 -16.55
C PHE A 279 -11.98 -6.29 -16.11
N HIS A 280 -11.07 -7.22 -15.89
CA HIS A 280 -11.38 -8.53 -15.32
C HIS A 280 -11.52 -8.43 -13.80
N THR A 281 -12.60 -8.96 -13.24
CA THR A 281 -12.78 -9.12 -11.80
C THR A 281 -13.32 -10.50 -11.49
N TYR A 282 -12.80 -11.17 -10.48
CA TYR A 282 -13.25 -12.50 -10.07
C TYR A 282 -13.38 -12.56 -8.54
N VAL A 283 -14.48 -13.11 -8.05
CA VAL A 283 -14.71 -13.35 -6.62
C VAL A 283 -15.08 -14.81 -6.45
N ASP A 284 -14.48 -15.50 -5.49
CA ASP A 284 -14.80 -16.89 -5.16
C ASP A 284 -14.79 -17.14 -3.66
N ILE A 285 -15.72 -17.97 -3.22
CA ILE A 285 -15.91 -18.35 -1.82
C ILE A 285 -15.65 -19.86 -1.71
N ASP A 286 -14.45 -20.20 -1.28
CA ASP A 286 -14.08 -21.58 -0.97
C ASP A 286 -14.55 -21.93 0.43
N THR A 287 -15.75 -22.51 0.51
CA THR A 287 -16.34 -22.97 1.76
C THR A 287 -15.62 -24.17 2.37
N CYS A 288 -14.85 -24.93 1.58
CA CYS A 288 -14.12 -26.11 2.06
C CYS A 288 -12.87 -25.70 2.84
N ASN A 289 -12.17 -24.67 2.35
CA ASN A 289 -10.95 -24.16 2.96
C ASN A 289 -11.17 -22.88 3.78
N TYR A 290 -12.42 -22.39 3.89
CA TYR A 290 -12.79 -21.15 4.56
C TYR A 290 -12.02 -19.95 4.01
N LYS A 291 -12.02 -19.77 2.68
CA LYS A 291 -11.30 -18.68 2.01
C LYS A 291 -12.21 -17.86 1.12
N LEU A 292 -11.99 -16.56 1.12
CA LEU A 292 -12.52 -15.60 0.15
C LEU A 292 -11.38 -15.17 -0.76
N THR A 293 -11.54 -15.37 -2.06
CA THR A 293 -10.62 -14.90 -3.08
C THR A 293 -11.26 -13.74 -3.82
N VAL A 294 -10.53 -12.62 -3.93
CA VAL A 294 -10.94 -11.43 -4.68
C VAL A 294 -9.82 -11.08 -5.64
N VAL A 295 -10.16 -11.00 -6.93
CA VAL A 295 -9.24 -10.71 -8.00
C VAL A 295 -9.74 -9.50 -8.77
N ILE A 296 -8.84 -8.55 -9.00
CA ILE A 296 -9.04 -7.43 -9.93
C ILE A 296 -7.85 -7.42 -10.86
N GLU A 297 -8.05 -7.78 -12.12
CA GLU A 297 -6.97 -8.01 -13.08
C GLU A 297 -5.98 -9.05 -12.55
N LYS A 298 -4.67 -8.75 -12.49
CA LYS A 298 -3.67 -9.62 -11.85
C LYS A 298 -3.51 -9.37 -10.35
N LEU A 299 -4.23 -8.41 -9.76
CA LEU A 299 -4.23 -8.22 -8.31
C LEU A 299 -5.03 -9.34 -7.67
N TYR A 300 -4.36 -10.20 -6.90
CA TYR A 300 -4.94 -11.36 -6.25
C TYR A 300 -4.92 -11.18 -4.74
N LEU A 301 -6.08 -11.23 -4.10
CA LEU A 301 -6.25 -11.08 -2.67
C LEU A 301 -6.99 -12.29 -2.10
N GLU A 302 -6.47 -12.83 -1.01
CA GLU A 302 -7.05 -14.00 -0.34
C GLU A 302 -7.23 -13.71 1.14
N TYR A 303 -8.42 -13.99 1.66
CA TYR A 303 -8.80 -13.73 3.05
C TYR A 303 -9.35 -15.00 3.70
N SER A 304 -9.01 -15.19 4.97
CA SER A 304 -9.64 -16.23 5.80
C SER A 304 -11.07 -15.83 6.14
N LEU A 305 -12.00 -16.77 5.99
CA LEU A 305 -13.40 -16.62 6.41
C LEU A 305 -13.64 -16.97 7.88
N VAL A 306 -12.63 -17.46 8.60
CA VAL A 306 -12.75 -17.86 10.01
C VAL A 306 -13.11 -16.67 10.90
N ASP A 307 -12.42 -15.54 10.71
CA ASP A 307 -12.60 -14.31 11.49
C ASP A 307 -13.30 -13.20 10.68
N TYR A 308 -14.04 -13.58 9.62
CA TYR A 308 -14.68 -12.62 8.72
C TYR A 308 -15.91 -11.95 9.35
N GLU A 309 -15.97 -10.62 9.22
CA GLU A 309 -17.10 -9.80 9.69
C GLU A 309 -18.26 -9.82 8.68
N TRP A 310 -19.20 -10.74 8.85
CA TRP A 310 -20.39 -10.88 7.99
C TRP A 310 -21.28 -9.63 8.00
N GLY A 311 -21.88 -9.31 6.85
CA GLY A 311 -22.76 -8.16 6.65
C GLY A 311 -22.02 -6.82 6.58
N LYS A 312 -20.68 -6.84 6.59
CA LYS A 312 -19.86 -5.66 6.37
C LYS A 312 -19.54 -5.53 4.88
N LYS A 313 -19.70 -4.31 4.37
CA LYS A 313 -19.31 -3.96 3.01
C LYS A 313 -17.82 -3.68 2.97
N GLU A 314 -17.06 -4.60 2.38
CA GLU A 314 -15.64 -4.45 2.15
C GLU A 314 -15.40 -3.78 0.79
N LYS A 315 -14.30 -3.02 0.70
CA LYS A 315 -13.90 -2.30 -0.52
C LYS A 315 -12.52 -2.78 -0.95
N TYR A 316 -12.44 -3.30 -2.16
CA TYR A 316 -11.19 -3.64 -2.84
C TYR A 316 -10.97 -2.65 -3.97
N SER A 317 -9.74 -2.21 -4.17
CA SER A 317 -9.43 -1.16 -5.12
C SER A 317 -8.24 -1.54 -5.96
N LEU A 318 -8.38 -1.45 -7.28
CA LEU A 318 -7.24 -1.38 -8.18
C LEU A 318 -6.81 0.09 -8.24
N PHE A 319 -6.06 0.50 -7.24
CA PHE A 319 -5.46 1.80 -7.14
C PHE A 319 -6.42 2.98 -7.41
N GLY A 320 -7.62 2.95 -6.82
CA GLY A 320 -8.64 3.99 -6.99
C GLY A 320 -9.27 4.09 -8.39
N LEU A 321 -8.72 3.38 -9.39
CA LEU A 321 -9.19 3.33 -10.76
C LEU A 321 -10.49 2.54 -10.87
N LEU A 322 -10.52 1.37 -10.21
CA LEU A 322 -11.68 0.51 -10.10
C LEU A 322 -11.89 0.13 -8.64
N ASN A 323 -13.12 0.30 -8.15
CA ASN A 323 -13.49 -0.06 -6.78
C ASN A 323 -14.53 -1.19 -6.83
N LEU A 324 -14.15 -2.35 -6.30
CA LEU A 324 -15.05 -3.47 -6.10
C LEU A 324 -15.55 -3.45 -4.66
N HIS A 325 -16.87 -3.45 -4.50
CA HIS A 325 -17.48 -3.55 -3.19
C HIS A 325 -18.10 -4.93 -3.03
N VAL A 326 -17.69 -5.65 -2.00
CA VAL A 326 -18.19 -7.01 -1.70
C VAL A 326 -18.80 -6.99 -0.31
N GLU A 327 -19.98 -7.57 -0.20
CA GLU A 327 -20.71 -7.68 1.06
C GLU A 327 -21.24 -9.11 1.17
N LEU A 328 -20.67 -9.88 2.09
CA LEU A 328 -21.03 -11.29 2.29
C LEU A 328 -21.98 -11.43 3.46
N TRP A 329 -23.07 -12.15 3.23
CA TRP A 329 -24.09 -12.45 4.24
C TRP A 329 -24.04 -13.91 4.65
N LYS A 330 -24.24 -14.17 5.94
CA LYS A 330 -24.40 -15.52 6.48
C LYS A 330 -25.89 -15.89 6.41
N TRP A 331 -26.19 -16.98 5.72
CA TRP A 331 -27.55 -17.53 5.61
C TRP A 331 -27.77 -18.63 6.66
#